data_AF-A0AAX1WCK5-F1
#
_entry.id   AF-A0AAX1WCK5-F1
#
_cell.length_a   1.000
_cell.length_b   1.000
_cell.length_c   1.000
_cell.angle_alpha   90.00
_cell.angle_beta   90.00
_cell.angle_gamma   90.00
#
_symmetry.space_group_name_H-M   'P 1'
#
loop_
_entity.id
_entity.type
_entity.pdbx_description
1 polymer ?
#
loop_
_entity_poly.entity_id
_entity_poly.type
_entity_poly.pdbx_seq_one_letter_code
_entity_poly.pdbx_strand_id
1 'polypeptide(L)'
;MLYSCMNNTKWNEIRMAMVSIESSPLWKITFLNGYESAVDGEWFYHFCEGGYLDIKYLDIMTNSVEQHTMVGTILRAIHLPGIEVSTGYRIWGYADSVSYVDYL
;
A
#
# COMPACT_ATOMS: atom_id res chain seq x y z
N MET A 1 20.07 -1.82 6.71
CA MET A 1 19.28 -1.50 7.92
C MET A 1 17.99 -0.89 7.43
N LEU A 2 16.83 -1.32 7.95
CA LEU A 2 15.56 -0.76 7.49
C LEU A 2 15.33 0.62 8.11
N TYR A 3 14.82 1.56 7.32
CA TYR A 3 14.33 2.84 7.82
C TYR A 3 12.85 3.01 7.41
N SER A 4 12.08 3.71 8.25
CA SER A 4 10.69 4.03 7.93
C SER A 4 10.66 5.12 6.86
N CYS A 5 10.01 4.85 5.73
CA CYS A 5 9.75 5.84 4.69
C CYS A 5 8.30 6.36 4.70
N MET A 6 7.46 5.85 5.62
CA MET A 6 6.07 6.25 5.79
C MET A 6 5.79 6.81 7.20
N ASN A 7 4.66 7.51 7.31
CA ASN A 7 4.08 7.95 8.58
C ASN A 7 2.58 7.59 8.65
N ASN A 8 1.99 7.70 9.84
CA ASN A 8 0.58 7.34 10.06
C ASN A 8 -0.39 8.18 9.22
N THR A 9 -0.04 9.44 8.89
CA THR A 9 -0.89 10.30 8.06
C THR A 9 -1.03 9.73 6.66
N LYS A 10 0.08 9.37 6.01
CA LYS A 10 0.09 8.78 4.67
C LYS A 10 -0.62 7.43 4.63
N TRP A 11 -0.44 6.61 5.67
CA TRP A 11 -1.19 5.35 5.80
C TRP A 11 -2.70 5.59 5.93
N ASN A 12 -3.11 6.61 6.68
CA ASN A 12 -4.51 6.94 6.81
C ASN A 12 -5.09 7.52 5.51
N GLU A 13 -4.32 8.26 4.71
CA GLU A 13 -4.73 8.70 3.37
C GLU A 13 -5.02 7.51 2.46
N ILE A 14 -4.18 6.46 2.49
CA ILE A 14 -4.44 5.18 1.79
C ILE A 14 -5.73 4.54 2.32
N ARG A 15 -5.92 4.46 3.64
CA ARG A 15 -7.13 3.89 4.25
C ARG A 15 -8.40 4.61 3.79
N MET A 16 -8.36 5.95 3.73
CA MET A 16 -9.48 6.75 3.24
C MET A 16 -9.73 6.49 1.75
N ALA A 17 -8.68 6.32 0.95
CA ALA A 17 -8.80 5.93 -0.44
C ALA A 17 -9.46 4.55 -0.60
N MET A 18 -9.04 3.54 0.18
CA MET A 18 -9.65 2.20 0.15
C MET A 18 -11.17 2.24 0.33
N VAL A 19 -11.67 3.06 1.26
CA VAL A 19 -13.11 3.23 1.53
C VAL A 19 -13.85 3.93 0.38
N SER A 20 -13.16 4.81 -0.36
CA SER A 20 -13.77 5.61 -1.42
C SER A 20 -13.79 4.94 -2.80
N ILE A 21 -13.04 3.85 -2.98
CA ILE A 21 -12.91 3.18 -4.27
C ILE A 21 -14.12 2.26 -4.51
N GLU A 22 -14.89 2.56 -5.56
CA GLU A 22 -16.09 1.75 -5.92
C GLU A 22 -15.73 0.34 -6.41
N SER A 23 -14.63 0.21 -7.17
CA SER A 23 -14.09 -1.07 -7.64
C SER A 23 -12.85 -1.42 -6.84
N SER A 24 -13.03 -2.03 -5.67
CA SER A 24 -11.93 -2.29 -4.72
C SER A 24 -10.89 -3.26 -5.32
N PRO A 25 -9.59 -2.90 -5.37
CA PRO A 25 -8.53 -3.85 -5.67
C PRO A 25 -8.35 -4.83 -4.50
N LEU A 26 -7.53 -5.86 -4.68
CA LEU A 26 -7.16 -6.73 -3.59
C LEU A 26 -5.94 -6.16 -2.85
N TRP A 27 -5.96 -6.25 -1.53
CA TRP A 27 -4.93 -5.72 -0.66
C TRP A 27 -4.21 -6.85 0.04
N LYS A 28 -2.89 -6.71 0.22
CA LYS A 28 -2.07 -7.64 1.01
C LYS A 28 -0.99 -6.89 1.76
N ILE A 29 -0.90 -7.10 3.06
CA ILE A 29 0.11 -6.51 3.93
C ILE A 29 1.20 -7.53 4.20
N THR A 30 2.46 -7.13 4.03
CA THR A 30 3.60 -7.86 4.57
C THR A 30 4.19 -7.07 5.73
N PHE A 31 4.36 -7.73 6.87
CA PHE A 31 4.85 -7.12 8.09
C PHE A 31 6.37 -7.30 8.26
N LEU A 32 6.99 -6.51 9.13
CA LEU A 32 8.43 -6.56 9.42
C LEU A 32 8.88 -7.93 9.97
N ASN A 33 8.01 -8.63 10.68
CA ASN A 33 8.27 -9.98 11.20
C ASN A 33 8.15 -11.08 10.13
N GLY A 34 7.81 -10.74 8.88
CA GLY A 34 7.63 -11.68 7.78
C GLY A 34 6.23 -12.31 7.71
N TYR A 35 5.31 -11.96 8.62
CA TYR A 35 3.91 -12.34 8.50
C TYR A 35 3.27 -11.64 7.30
N GLU A 36 2.32 -12.33 6.67
CA GLU A 36 1.54 -11.80 5.55
C GLU A 36 0.05 -11.92 5.86
N SER A 37 -0.72 -10.87 5.58
CA SER A 37 -2.17 -10.92 5.68
C SER A 37 -2.77 -11.82 4.59
N ALA A 38 -4.06 -12.14 4.74
CA ALA A 38 -4.83 -12.65 3.61
C ALA A 38 -4.89 -11.59 2.49
N VAL A 39 -5.14 -12.07 1.26
CA VAL A 39 -5.43 -11.22 0.11
C VAL A 39 -6.93 -10.94 0.12
N ASP A 40 -7.33 -9.68 0.28
CA ASP A 40 -8.73 -9.32 0.50
C ASP A 40 -9.04 -7.93 -0.05
N GLY A 41 -10.21 -7.77 -0.67
CA GLY A 41 -10.72 -6.50 -1.20
C GLY A 41 -11.50 -5.66 -0.18
N GLU A 42 -11.87 -6.22 0.96
CA GLU A 42 -12.62 -5.52 2.03
C GLU A 42 -11.76 -5.21 3.27
N TRP A 43 -10.44 -5.39 3.17
CA TRP A 43 -9.51 -5.33 4.32
C TRP A 43 -9.40 -3.94 5.01
N PHE A 44 -10.03 -2.90 4.48
CA PHE A 44 -9.93 -1.53 5.01
C PHE A 44 -10.41 -1.39 6.47
N TYR A 45 -11.28 -2.28 6.96
CA TYR A 45 -11.69 -2.33 8.37
C TYR A 45 -10.56 -2.77 9.30
N HIS A 46 -9.74 -3.74 8.85
CA HIS A 46 -8.62 -4.29 9.62
C HIS A 46 -7.32 -3.49 9.41
N PHE A 47 -7.26 -2.66 8.37
CA PHE A 47 -6.04 -1.98 7.95
C PHE A 47 -5.39 -1.10 9.04
N CYS A 48 -6.18 -0.53 9.96
CA CYS A 48 -5.66 0.29 11.07
C CYS A 48 -5.58 -0.44 12.41
N GLU A 49 -5.99 -1.71 12.49
CA GLU A 49 -5.94 -2.48 13.73
C GLU A 49 -4.48 -2.76 14.10
N GLY A 50 -4.06 -2.40 15.33
CA GLY A 50 -2.66 -2.51 15.75
C GLY A 50 -1.74 -1.38 15.26
N GLY A 51 -2.25 -0.46 14.44
CA GLY A 51 -1.48 0.65 13.85
C GLY A 51 -0.71 0.25 12.59
N TYR A 52 0.27 1.05 12.19
CA TYR A 52 1.00 0.88 10.91
C TYR A 52 2.51 0.67 11.07
N LEU A 53 3.00 0.62 12.31
CA LEU A 53 4.43 0.68 12.63
C LEU A 53 5.20 -0.57 12.21
N ASP A 54 4.51 -1.68 11.95
CA ASP A 54 5.12 -2.95 11.57
C ASP A 54 4.81 -3.33 10.11
N ILE A 55 4.10 -2.48 9.35
CA ILE A 55 3.85 -2.70 7.93
C ILE A 55 5.15 -2.47 7.16
N LYS A 56 5.71 -3.54 6.61
CA LYS A 56 6.89 -3.47 5.76
C LYS A 56 6.53 -2.92 4.38
N TYR A 57 5.49 -3.48 3.76
CA TYR A 57 4.89 -2.96 2.53
C TYR A 57 3.45 -3.43 2.36
N LEU A 58 2.70 -2.68 1.56
CA LEU A 58 1.35 -2.98 1.10
C LEU A 58 1.40 -3.29 -0.40
N ASP A 59 0.96 -4.47 -0.78
CA ASP A 59 0.69 -4.84 -2.16
C ASP A 59 -0.78 -4.53 -2.50
N ILE A 60 -1.00 -3.95 -3.67
CA ILE A 60 -2.29 -3.55 -4.21
C ILE A 60 -2.44 -4.23 -5.56
N MET A 61 -3.32 -5.22 -5.66
CA MET A 61 -3.50 -6.03 -6.87
C MET A 61 -4.75 -5.61 -7.63
N THR A 62 -4.58 -5.33 -8.92
CA THR A 62 -5.63 -4.79 -9.78
C THR A 62 -6.04 -5.81 -10.84
N ASN A 63 -7.33 -5.88 -11.17
CA ASN A 63 -7.92 -6.92 -12.01
C ASN A 63 -8.38 -6.41 -13.40
N SER A 64 -8.33 -5.10 -13.65
CA SER A 64 -8.62 -4.52 -14.97
C SER A 64 -7.74 -3.30 -15.24
N VAL A 65 -7.65 -2.90 -16.52
CA VAL A 65 -6.88 -1.70 -16.94
C VAL A 65 -7.48 -0.43 -16.34
N GLU A 66 -8.80 -0.34 -16.27
CA GLU A 66 -9.53 0.79 -15.69
C GLU A 66 -9.26 0.89 -14.19
N GLN A 67 -9.36 -0.24 -13.47
CA GLN A 67 -9.04 -0.28 -12.04
C GLN A 67 -7.57 0.09 -11.78
N HIS A 68 -6.65 -0.43 -12.60
CA HIS A 68 -5.22 -0.13 -12.49
C HIS A 68 -4.95 1.37 -12.67
N THR A 69 -5.55 1.97 -13.70
CA THR A 69 -5.41 3.41 -13.99
C THR A 69 -5.97 4.27 -12.87
N MET A 70 -7.15 3.92 -12.34
CA MET A 70 -7.78 4.61 -11.22
C MET A 70 -6.92 4.53 -9.94
N VAL A 71 -6.49 3.33 -9.56
CA VAL A 71 -5.63 3.11 -8.37
C VAL A 71 -4.33 3.91 -8.52
N GLY A 72 -3.66 3.80 -9.67
CA GLY A 72 -2.44 4.56 -9.92
C GLY A 72 -2.63 6.08 -9.78
N THR A 73 -3.75 6.61 -10.28
CA THR A 73 -4.08 8.05 -10.15
C THR A 73 -4.20 8.49 -8.69
N ILE A 74 -4.87 7.67 -7.87
CA ILE A 74 -5.04 7.94 -6.44
C ILE A 74 -3.69 7.89 -5.71
N LEU A 75 -2.90 6.83 -5.94
CA LEU A 75 -1.60 6.66 -5.26
C LEU A 75 -0.65 7.81 -5.57
N ARG A 76 -0.58 8.24 -6.84
CA ARG A 76 0.24 9.38 -7.26
C ARG A 76 -0.23 10.71 -6.68
N ALA A 77 -1.55 10.89 -6.53
CA ALA A 77 -2.10 12.08 -5.87
C ALA A 77 -1.74 12.15 -4.37
N ILE A 78 -1.62 10.99 -3.70
CA ILE A 78 -1.17 10.91 -2.31
C ILE A 78 0.35 11.13 -2.20
N HIS A 79 1.11 10.87 -3.27
CA HIS A 79 2.57 10.92 -3.29
C HIS A 79 3.19 9.92 -2.32
N LEU A 80 3.27 8.66 -2.76
CA LEU A 80 3.60 7.52 -1.88
C LEU A 80 4.93 6.87 -2.27
N PRO A 81 5.75 6.45 -1.29
CA PRO A 81 6.96 5.69 -1.56
C PRO A 81 6.57 4.30 -2.09
N GLY A 82 6.76 4.07 -3.38
CA GLY A 82 6.19 2.89 -4.02
C GLY A 82 6.59 2.75 -5.47
N ILE A 83 6.22 1.60 -6.04
CA ILE A 83 6.47 1.26 -7.43
C ILE A 83 5.23 0.62 -8.04
N GLU A 84 5.08 0.82 -9.35
CA GLU A 84 4.18 0.01 -10.16
C GLU A 84 4.84 -1.34 -10.44
N VAL A 85 4.04 -2.41 -10.36
CA VAL A 85 4.45 -3.79 -10.68
C VAL A 85 3.44 -4.39 -11.67
N SER A 86 3.79 -5.52 -12.29
CA SER A 86 2.95 -6.11 -13.34
C SER A 86 1.51 -6.43 -12.92
N THR A 87 1.26 -6.67 -11.63
CA THR A 87 -0.07 -7.01 -11.10
C THR A 87 -0.74 -5.86 -10.35
N GLY A 88 -0.15 -4.66 -10.33
CA GLY A 88 -0.66 -3.54 -9.54
C GLY A 88 0.44 -2.65 -8.99
N TYR A 89 0.45 -2.44 -7.67
CA TYR A 89 1.37 -1.50 -7.01
C TYR A 89 1.91 -2.06 -5.70
N ARG A 90 3.11 -1.63 -5.32
CA ARG A 90 3.69 -1.86 -3.99
C ARG A 90 4.01 -0.54 -3.33
N ILE A 91 3.49 -0.33 -2.12
CA ILE A 91 3.78 0.83 -1.27
C ILE A 91 4.64 0.39 -0.10
N TRP A 92 5.77 1.06 0.10
CA TRP A 92 6.73 0.74 1.15
C TRP A 92 6.39 1.45 2.46
N GLY A 93 6.36 0.71 3.56
CA GLY A 93 6.46 1.29 4.91
C GLY A 93 7.90 1.43 5.36
N TYR A 94 8.70 0.42 5.04
CA TYR A 94 10.13 0.36 5.33
C TYR A 94 10.92 0.01 4.08
N ALA A 95 12.04 0.72 3.88
CA ALA A 95 13.01 0.45 2.82
C ALA A 95 14.38 0.12 3.41
N ASP A 96 15.23 -0.59 2.67
CA ASP A 96 16.62 -0.73 3.07
C ASP A 96 17.36 0.59 2.86
N SER A 97 18.20 0.96 3.81
CA SER A 97 19.16 2.08 3.76
C SER A 97 19.94 2.25 2.46
N VAL A 98 20.16 1.18 1.69
CA VAL A 98 20.87 1.25 0.40
C VAL A 98 19.93 1.29 -0.82
N SER A 99 18.63 1.13 -0.61
CA SER A 99 17.63 1.17 -1.67
C SER A 99 17.23 2.60 -1.98
N TYR A 100 17.20 2.95 -3.26
CA TYR A 100 16.51 4.14 -3.72
C TYR A 100 15.00 3.88 -3.68
N VAL A 101 14.26 4.76 -3.00
CA VAL A 101 12.80 4.68 -2.91
C VAL A 101 12.22 5.68 -3.89
N ASP A 102 11.68 5.15 -5.00
CA ASP A 102 10.84 5.92 -5.90
C ASP A 102 9.51 6.29 -5.24
N TYR A 103 8.90 7.33 -5.78
CA TYR A 103 7.58 7.79 -5.37
C TYR A 103 6.63 7.72 -6.56
N LEU A 104 5.46 7.16 -6.30
CA LEU A 104 4.29 7.31 -7.16
C LEU A 104 3.72 8.70 -6.91
#